data_AF-M6Q0Y4-F1
#
_entry.id   AF-M6Q0Y4-F1
#
_cell.length_a   1.000
_cell.length_b   1.000
_cell.length_c   1.000
_cell.angle_alpha   90.00
_cell.angle_beta   90.00
_cell.angle_gamma   90.00
#
_symmetry.space_group_name_H-M   'P 1'
#
loop_
_entity.id
_entity.type
_entity.pdbx_description
1 polymer ?
#
loop_
_entity_poly.entity_id
_entity_poly.type
_entity_poly.pdbx_seq_one_letter_code
_entity_poly.pdbx_strand_id
1 'polypeptide(L)'
;MRVSDSDEDLNVLSYNLFLYSKDDLYFGYWEEEERAELLAKSKFVKNQDVIVLGGAFDTNARNVLLNNLRLEYSDQTDVIGKTRDGWNQTLGDFRQNVNNGGVVVLSKWPIQEKIQYIFKNHGCGNDALYDKGFAYVKIKKGDRIIHILGVDTQSQDSACSDLGVSARTDQITEIGEFINSKQISKKEIVLIVGSLNVNKDNKSHYQKMLTILKASEPSYAGIPFTWDPKKNKIAAYNNSYYSWNWTPNYGEYILLSKDHFQLPVWQNLAYDPISPTTWKRADGYVSYEFSDHFPVYGFVYADPSTPTKSGHRRKYDQVSLIAKYTGKAVQADHNRPDGWLKADGSAEEKGTEFTKFNLLQEYDPDSDTFCMLSGRVRIESSQYLNYFWTWWLQGGAGNYAYYPKFNNGSKLLEMIVTNQGCLEDGGSVVFKDFDTYGKYYYFLVVWDRGSWKDYIYLWYENAQPNSFFNVKLNTSPERDWSKDLIYRKLGDRFLLP
;
A
#
# COMPACT_ATOMS: atom_id res chain seq x y z
N MET A 1 -15.07 25.64 14.82
CA MET A 1 -16.49 25.44 15.18
C MET A 1 -16.76 23.95 14.95
N ARG A 2 -17.08 23.16 15.99
CA ARG A 2 -17.44 21.75 15.78
C ARG A 2 -18.71 21.74 14.93
N VAL A 3 -18.62 21.21 13.71
CA VAL A 3 -19.80 20.79 12.97
C VAL A 3 -20.51 19.83 13.92
N SER A 4 -21.77 20.13 14.27
CA SER A 4 -22.57 19.18 15.05
C SER A 4 -22.54 17.85 14.29
N ASP A 5 -22.11 16.77 14.94
CA ASP A 5 -22.32 15.41 14.44
C ASP A 5 -23.81 15.30 14.18
N SER A 6 -24.23 15.43 12.91
CA SER A 6 -25.58 15.04 12.58
C SER A 6 -25.59 13.52 12.66
N ASP A 7 -26.71 12.93 13.05
CA ASP A 7 -26.85 11.47 13.01
C ASP A 7 -26.64 10.91 11.58
N GLU A 8 -26.57 11.77 10.56
CA GLU A 8 -26.28 11.40 9.17
C GLU A 8 -24.80 11.26 8.85
N ASP A 9 -23.90 11.82 9.66
CA ASP A 9 -22.46 11.64 9.44
C ASP A 9 -22.06 10.22 9.79
N LEU A 10 -21.29 9.57 8.91
CA LEU A 10 -20.80 8.21 9.09
C LEU A 10 -19.42 8.10 8.43
N ASN A 11 -18.42 7.69 9.19
CA ASN A 11 -17.05 7.48 8.73
C ASN A 11 -16.62 6.03 8.94
N VAL A 12 -16.26 5.35 7.86
CA VAL A 12 -15.84 3.94 7.88
C VAL A 12 -14.48 3.82 7.21
N LEU A 13 -13.58 3.06 7.80
CA LEU A 13 -12.29 2.71 7.19
C LEU A 13 -12.27 1.21 6.88
N SER A 14 -11.87 0.86 5.66
CA SER A 14 -11.53 -0.49 5.25
C SER A 14 -10.04 -0.58 5.01
N TYR A 15 -9.37 -1.59 5.59
CA TYR A 15 -7.96 -1.83 5.31
C TYR A 15 -7.57 -3.31 5.37
N ASN A 16 -7.15 -3.88 4.25
CA ASN A 16 -6.43 -5.15 4.20
C ASN A 16 -4.97 -4.96 4.65
N LEU A 17 -4.56 -5.67 5.70
CA LEU A 17 -3.31 -5.41 6.42
C LEU A 17 -2.13 -6.30 6.02
N PHE A 18 -2.36 -7.37 5.25
CA PHE A 18 -1.30 -8.30 4.86
C PHE A 18 -0.48 -8.78 6.08
N LEU A 19 -1.15 -9.13 7.18
CA LEU A 19 -0.52 -9.64 8.41
C LEU A 19 -0.61 -11.16 8.42
N TYR A 20 0.12 -11.82 7.53
CA TYR A 20 0.22 -13.28 7.50
C TYR A 20 0.98 -13.79 8.72
N SER A 21 0.66 -15.01 9.17
CA SER A 21 1.41 -15.59 10.29
C SER A 21 2.89 -15.76 9.91
N LYS A 22 3.78 -15.65 10.88
CA LYS A 22 5.21 -15.97 10.71
C LYS A 22 5.46 -17.35 10.12
N ASP A 23 4.56 -18.29 10.38
CA ASP A 23 4.64 -19.68 9.89
C ASP A 23 4.00 -19.86 8.50
N ASP A 24 3.48 -18.79 7.88
CA ASP A 24 2.93 -18.85 6.52
C ASP A 24 4.04 -19.19 5.52
N LEU A 25 3.89 -20.35 4.88
CA LEU A 25 4.88 -20.89 3.95
C LEU A 25 4.93 -20.14 2.61
N TYR A 26 3.88 -19.40 2.29
CA TYR A 26 3.77 -18.71 1.02
C TYR A 26 4.45 -17.34 1.11
N PHE A 27 4.01 -16.47 2.03
CA PHE A 27 4.48 -15.08 2.15
C PHE A 27 5.66 -14.90 3.11
N GLY A 28 5.81 -15.78 4.10
CA GLY A 28 6.79 -15.63 5.18
C GLY A 28 6.53 -14.42 6.08
N TYR A 29 7.51 -14.09 6.92
CA TYR A 29 7.41 -13.00 7.91
C TYR A 29 7.77 -11.63 7.33
N TRP A 30 6.93 -10.63 7.62
CA TRP A 30 7.03 -9.25 7.14
C TRP A 30 7.00 -8.23 8.28
N GLU A 31 7.55 -8.57 9.44
CA GLU A 31 7.57 -7.70 10.63
C GLU A 31 6.16 -7.22 11.01
N GLU A 32 5.20 -8.15 11.02
CA GLU A 32 3.77 -7.92 11.21
C GLU A 32 3.49 -7.11 12.48
N GLU A 33 4.20 -7.42 13.58
CA GLU A 33 4.04 -6.75 14.87
C GLU A 33 4.49 -5.28 14.80
N GLU A 34 5.63 -5.00 14.18
CA GLU A 34 6.14 -3.63 13.99
C GLU A 34 5.20 -2.82 13.08
N ARG A 35 4.74 -3.40 11.97
CA ARG A 35 3.75 -2.77 11.08
C ARG A 35 2.44 -2.48 11.80
N ALA A 36 1.96 -3.41 12.62
CA ALA A 36 0.77 -3.22 13.46
C ALA A 36 0.92 -2.07 14.45
N GLU A 37 2.08 -1.93 15.10
CA GLU A 37 2.36 -0.78 15.98
C GLU A 37 2.37 0.55 15.24
N LEU A 38 3.07 0.61 14.10
CA LEU A 38 3.14 1.82 13.27
C LEU A 38 1.75 2.22 12.78
N LEU A 39 0.95 1.25 12.35
CA LEU A 39 -0.43 1.47 11.93
C LEU A 39 -1.28 2.04 13.07
N ALA A 40 -1.21 1.45 14.25
CA ALA A 40 -2.01 1.89 15.40
C ALA A 40 -1.69 3.33 15.85
N LYS A 41 -0.46 3.81 15.61
CA LYS A 41 0.00 5.18 15.92
C LYS A 41 -0.38 6.19 14.83
N SER A 42 -0.83 5.73 13.67
CA SER A 42 -1.08 6.60 12.51
C SER A 42 -2.36 7.41 12.66
N LYS A 43 -2.33 8.68 12.21
CA LYS A 43 -3.48 9.59 12.31
C LYS A 43 -4.66 9.16 11.44
N PHE A 44 -4.36 8.53 10.31
CA PHE A 44 -5.33 8.18 9.28
C PHE A 44 -6.28 7.05 9.73
N VAL A 45 -5.88 6.22 10.71
CA VAL A 45 -6.76 5.20 11.31
C VAL A 45 -7.59 5.72 12.47
N LYS A 46 -7.47 7.01 12.84
CA LYS A 46 -8.23 7.63 13.93
C LYS A 46 -9.51 8.27 13.39
N ASN A 47 -10.39 8.69 14.29
CA ASN A 47 -11.59 9.46 14.00
C ASN A 47 -12.66 8.76 13.14
N GLN A 48 -12.56 7.45 12.94
CA GLN A 48 -13.57 6.63 12.26
C GLN A 48 -14.71 6.23 13.21
N ASP A 49 -15.92 5.98 12.73
CA ASP A 49 -16.98 5.32 13.52
C ASP A 49 -16.77 3.81 13.60
N VAL A 50 -16.31 3.24 12.48
CA VAL A 50 -16.06 1.81 12.30
C VAL A 50 -14.78 1.61 11.49
N ILE A 51 -13.98 0.62 11.87
CA ILE A 51 -12.87 0.12 11.08
C ILE A 51 -13.12 -1.35 10.78
N VAL A 52 -13.01 -1.74 9.50
CA VAL A 52 -12.97 -3.12 9.05
C VAL A 52 -11.57 -3.44 8.59
N LEU A 53 -10.96 -4.43 9.23
CA LEU A 53 -9.64 -4.92 8.90
C LEU A 53 -9.77 -6.26 8.18
N GLY A 54 -9.13 -6.38 7.03
CA GLY A 54 -8.91 -7.65 6.32
C GLY A 54 -7.47 -8.10 6.43
N GLY A 55 -7.17 -9.35 6.09
CA GLY A 55 -5.80 -9.87 6.12
C GLY A 55 -5.10 -9.80 7.49
N ALA A 56 -5.85 -9.74 8.60
CA ALA A 56 -5.32 -9.67 9.97
C ALA A 56 -5.10 -11.08 10.56
N PHE A 57 -4.37 -11.94 9.84
CA PHE A 57 -4.26 -13.37 10.17
C PHE A 57 -3.38 -13.64 11.39
N ASP A 58 -2.24 -12.98 11.50
CA ASP A 58 -1.28 -13.18 12.58
C ASP A 58 -1.86 -12.77 13.94
N THR A 59 -1.69 -13.65 14.93
CA THR A 59 -2.32 -13.44 16.24
C THR A 59 -1.64 -12.37 17.08
N ASN A 60 -0.31 -12.29 17.06
CA ASN A 60 0.41 -11.33 17.88
C ASN A 60 0.26 -9.92 17.33
N ALA A 61 0.48 -9.73 16.02
CA ALA A 61 0.32 -8.45 15.36
C ALA A 61 -1.12 -7.92 15.46
N ARG A 62 -2.12 -8.79 15.28
CA ARG A 62 -3.52 -8.43 15.50
C ARG A 62 -3.75 -8.00 16.95
N ASN A 63 -3.25 -8.74 17.95
CA ASN A 63 -3.40 -8.35 19.35
C ASN A 63 -2.75 -6.98 19.65
N VAL A 64 -1.55 -6.73 19.11
CA VAL A 64 -0.87 -5.43 19.22
C VAL A 64 -1.74 -4.32 18.65
N LEU A 65 -2.26 -4.48 17.43
CA LEU A 65 -3.10 -3.49 16.78
C LEU A 65 -4.40 -3.23 17.55
N LEU A 66 -5.14 -4.30 17.88
CA LEU A 66 -6.43 -4.22 18.56
C LEU A 66 -6.32 -3.57 19.94
N ASN A 67 -5.29 -3.92 20.72
CA ASN A 67 -5.05 -3.33 22.03
C ASN A 67 -4.72 -1.83 21.94
N ASN A 68 -3.87 -1.43 20.99
CA ASN A 68 -3.49 -0.02 20.81
C ASN A 68 -4.65 0.85 20.27
N LEU A 69 -5.61 0.25 19.57
CA LEU A 69 -6.81 0.95 19.08
C LEU A 69 -7.99 0.93 20.06
N ARG A 70 -7.91 0.14 21.14
CA ARG A 70 -9.04 -0.12 22.05
C ARG A 70 -9.57 1.10 22.80
N LEU A 71 -8.72 2.10 23.08
CA LEU A 71 -9.15 3.33 23.75
C LEU A 71 -10.12 4.15 22.91
N GLU A 72 -9.96 4.11 21.58
CA GLU A 72 -10.83 4.82 20.67
C GLU A 72 -11.96 3.92 20.15
N TYR A 73 -11.67 2.64 19.93
CA TYR A 73 -12.60 1.64 19.42
C TYR A 73 -12.80 0.54 20.45
N SER A 74 -13.62 0.80 21.47
CA SER A 74 -13.77 -0.09 22.63
C SER A 74 -14.48 -1.40 22.32
N ASP A 75 -15.39 -1.38 21.34
CA ASP A 75 -16.19 -2.53 20.93
C ASP A 75 -15.59 -3.18 19.67
N GLN A 76 -15.11 -4.41 19.80
CA GLN A 76 -14.38 -5.12 18.75
C GLN A 76 -14.89 -6.56 18.62
N THR A 77 -14.89 -7.12 17.41
CA THR A 77 -15.07 -8.56 17.20
C THR A 77 -13.77 -9.31 17.48
N ASP A 78 -13.83 -10.62 17.70
CA ASP A 78 -12.65 -11.46 17.44
C ASP A 78 -12.48 -11.55 15.90
N VAL A 79 -11.39 -12.17 15.45
CA VAL A 79 -11.22 -12.52 14.04
C VAL A 79 -12.12 -13.68 13.66
N ILE A 80 -12.74 -13.62 12.47
CA ILE A 80 -13.59 -14.71 11.98
C ILE A 80 -12.79 -16.00 11.79
N GLY A 81 -13.45 -17.16 11.90
CA GLY A 81 -12.85 -18.47 11.60
C GLY A 81 -11.87 -18.98 12.67
N LYS A 82 -11.58 -18.21 13.72
CA LYS A 82 -10.69 -18.64 14.81
C LYS A 82 -11.38 -19.49 15.87
N THR A 83 -12.54 -19.04 16.33
CA THR A 83 -13.34 -19.72 17.36
C THR A 83 -14.80 -19.37 17.21
N ARG A 84 -15.69 -20.23 17.73
CA ARG A 84 -17.13 -19.93 17.85
C ARG A 84 -17.44 -19.04 19.06
N ASP A 85 -16.54 -19.03 20.04
CA ASP A 85 -16.74 -18.30 21.29
C ASP A 85 -16.76 -16.78 21.06
N GLY A 86 -17.60 -16.09 21.83
CA GLY A 86 -17.71 -14.63 21.74
C GLY A 86 -18.47 -14.12 20.51
N TRP A 87 -18.99 -15.00 19.64
CA TRP A 87 -19.92 -14.65 18.57
C TRP A 87 -21.36 -14.99 18.96
N ASN A 88 -22.33 -14.16 18.57
CA ASN A 88 -23.74 -14.50 18.80
C ASN A 88 -24.15 -15.72 17.96
N GLN A 89 -23.63 -15.83 16.74
CA GLN A 89 -23.79 -17.00 15.88
C GLN A 89 -22.54 -17.22 15.02
N THR A 90 -22.30 -18.48 14.67
CA THR A 90 -21.33 -18.88 13.66
C THR A 90 -22.08 -19.61 12.56
N LEU A 91 -22.04 -19.06 11.35
CA LEU A 91 -22.79 -19.53 10.18
C LEU A 91 -21.83 -19.94 9.06
N GLY A 92 -22.41 -20.51 7.99
CA GLY A 92 -21.64 -20.99 6.85
C GLY A 92 -20.93 -22.32 7.15
N ASP A 93 -19.77 -22.55 6.53
CA ASP A 93 -19.01 -23.80 6.65
C ASP A 93 -17.74 -23.62 7.50
N PHE A 94 -17.91 -23.37 8.80
CA PHE A 94 -16.80 -23.19 9.74
C PHE A 94 -15.94 -24.46 9.87
N ARG A 95 -14.62 -24.35 9.66
CA ARG A 95 -13.69 -25.48 9.76
C ARG A 95 -12.79 -25.34 10.99
N GLN A 96 -12.69 -26.41 11.77
CA GLN A 96 -11.75 -26.45 12.89
C GLN A 96 -10.33 -26.73 12.38
N ASN A 97 -9.32 -26.16 13.06
CA ASN A 97 -7.89 -26.37 12.78
C ASN A 97 -7.43 -25.88 11.40
N VAL A 98 -8.08 -24.84 10.87
CA VAL A 98 -7.69 -24.10 9.67
C VAL A 98 -7.26 -22.68 10.07
N ASN A 99 -6.50 -21.97 9.24
CA ASN A 99 -6.17 -20.58 9.53
C ASN A 99 -7.45 -19.74 9.63
N ASN A 100 -7.45 -18.76 10.54
CA ASN A 100 -8.57 -17.84 10.70
C ASN A 100 -8.80 -17.01 9.42
N GLY A 101 -9.97 -16.40 9.25
CA GLY A 101 -10.32 -15.67 8.03
C GLY A 101 -9.80 -14.24 7.94
N GLY A 102 -9.05 -13.75 8.93
CA GLY A 102 -8.38 -12.43 8.87
C GLY A 102 -9.28 -11.20 8.94
N VAL A 103 -10.61 -11.35 9.01
CA VAL A 103 -11.55 -10.22 9.11
C VAL A 103 -11.86 -9.87 10.57
N VAL A 104 -11.72 -8.59 10.91
CA VAL A 104 -12.08 -8.02 12.23
C VAL A 104 -12.83 -6.71 12.05
N VAL A 105 -13.82 -6.45 12.91
CA VAL A 105 -14.53 -5.17 12.96
C VAL A 105 -14.30 -4.49 14.31
N LEU A 106 -13.90 -3.21 14.27
CA LEU A 106 -13.72 -2.34 15.42
C LEU A 106 -14.73 -1.19 15.33
N SER A 107 -15.34 -0.81 16.44
CA SER A 107 -16.28 0.30 16.48
C SER A 107 -16.08 1.19 17.70
N LYS A 108 -16.34 2.48 17.50
CA LYS A 108 -16.51 3.45 18.60
C LYS A 108 -17.82 3.27 19.35
N TRP A 109 -18.78 2.63 18.69
CA TRP A 109 -20.15 2.54 19.12
C TRP A 109 -20.47 1.09 19.55
N PRO A 110 -21.42 0.90 20.49
CA PRO A 110 -21.74 -0.44 20.97
C PRO A 110 -22.16 -1.40 19.85
N ILE A 111 -21.48 -2.56 19.78
CA ILE A 111 -21.87 -3.67 18.93
C ILE A 111 -22.96 -4.48 19.65
N GLN A 112 -24.17 -4.44 19.13
CA GLN A 112 -25.35 -5.10 19.70
C GLN A 112 -25.47 -6.56 19.28
N GLU A 113 -24.97 -6.90 18.10
CA GLU A 113 -24.96 -8.26 17.56
C GLU A 113 -23.70 -8.42 16.70
N LYS A 114 -23.04 -9.58 16.82
CA LYS A 114 -21.92 -9.99 15.99
C LYS A 114 -22.10 -11.44 15.54
N ILE A 115 -22.07 -11.66 14.23
CA ILE A 115 -22.17 -12.97 13.59
C ILE A 115 -20.95 -13.13 12.69
N GLN A 116 -20.31 -14.29 12.73
CA GLN A 116 -19.33 -14.67 11.72
C GLN A 116 -19.96 -15.65 10.73
N TYR A 117 -19.58 -15.53 9.46
CA TYR A 117 -19.99 -16.44 8.40
C TYR A 117 -18.75 -16.87 7.62
N ILE A 118 -18.50 -18.17 7.56
CA ILE A 118 -17.40 -18.74 6.77
C ILE A 118 -17.97 -19.23 5.44
N PHE A 119 -17.38 -18.81 4.32
CA PHE A 119 -17.93 -19.15 3.01
C PHE A 119 -18.03 -20.66 2.79
N LYS A 120 -19.12 -21.11 2.16
CA LYS A 120 -19.27 -22.53 1.80
C LYS A 120 -18.35 -22.89 0.64
N ASN A 121 -18.19 -21.96 -0.30
CA ASN A 121 -17.11 -22.06 -1.27
C ASN A 121 -15.82 -21.56 -0.62
N HIS A 122 -14.99 -22.51 -0.15
CA HIS A 122 -13.70 -22.26 0.50
C HIS A 122 -12.64 -21.61 -0.41
N GLY A 123 -12.95 -21.40 -1.70
CA GLY A 123 -12.00 -20.85 -2.63
C GLY A 123 -10.98 -21.87 -3.14
N CYS A 124 -9.86 -21.36 -3.63
CA CYS A 124 -8.80 -22.12 -4.27
C CYS A 124 -7.45 -21.44 -4.07
N GLY A 125 -6.38 -22.18 -4.36
CA GLY A 125 -5.01 -21.69 -4.13
C GLY A 125 -4.73 -21.47 -2.64
N ASN A 126 -4.02 -20.40 -2.30
CA ASN A 126 -3.66 -20.12 -0.92
C ASN A 126 -4.88 -19.87 -0.02
N ASP A 127 -5.91 -19.21 -0.56
CA ASP A 127 -7.13 -18.84 0.18
C ASP A 127 -7.91 -20.07 0.70
N ALA A 128 -7.77 -21.24 0.08
CA ALA A 128 -8.41 -22.48 0.55
C ALA A 128 -7.93 -22.94 1.93
N LEU A 129 -6.76 -22.46 2.37
CA LEU A 129 -6.16 -22.75 3.68
C LEU A 129 -6.67 -21.83 4.80
N TYR A 130 -7.59 -20.91 4.49
CA TYR A 130 -8.10 -19.90 5.39
C TYR A 130 -9.62 -19.96 5.48
N ASP A 131 -10.18 -19.79 6.67
CA ASP A 131 -11.63 -19.66 6.89
C ASP A 131 -12.11 -18.26 6.49
N LYS A 132 -11.91 -17.91 5.21
CA LYS A 132 -12.37 -16.65 4.63
C LYS A 132 -13.89 -16.55 4.65
N GLY A 133 -14.38 -15.33 4.75
CA GLY A 133 -15.78 -15.10 5.08
C GLY A 133 -16.08 -13.63 5.34
N PHE A 134 -17.09 -13.41 6.16
CA PHE A 134 -17.44 -12.09 6.63
C PHE A 134 -17.86 -12.05 8.10
N ALA A 135 -17.58 -10.91 8.73
CA ALA A 135 -18.12 -10.54 10.03
C ALA A 135 -19.30 -9.59 9.82
N TYR A 136 -20.49 -10.00 10.27
CA TYR A 136 -21.63 -9.10 10.40
C TYR A 136 -21.66 -8.49 11.80
N VAL A 137 -21.81 -7.17 11.88
CA VAL A 137 -22.10 -6.48 13.14
C VAL A 137 -23.29 -5.54 13.00
N LYS A 138 -24.10 -5.47 14.06
CA LYS A 138 -25.15 -4.48 14.27
C LYS A 138 -24.66 -3.46 15.28
N ILE A 139 -24.54 -2.20 14.88
CA ILE A 139 -23.99 -1.10 15.67
C ILE A 139 -25.08 -0.08 15.95
N LYS A 140 -25.09 0.51 17.15
CA LYS A 140 -25.97 1.63 17.51
C LYS A 140 -25.18 2.93 17.65
N LYS A 141 -25.32 3.85 16.69
CA LYS A 141 -24.77 5.21 16.72
C LYS A 141 -25.91 6.19 17.00
N GLY A 142 -25.93 6.77 18.20
CA GLY A 142 -27.08 7.57 18.64
C GLY A 142 -28.38 6.76 18.56
N ASP A 143 -29.38 7.28 17.84
CA ASP A 143 -30.64 6.58 17.57
C ASP A 143 -30.63 5.76 16.27
N ARG A 144 -29.52 5.74 15.54
CA ARG A 144 -29.39 5.00 14.28
C ARG A 144 -28.80 3.61 14.50
N ILE A 145 -29.36 2.67 13.76
CA ILE A 145 -28.84 1.31 13.62
C ILE A 145 -28.10 1.21 12.29
N ILE A 146 -26.87 0.70 12.37
CA ILE A 146 -25.98 0.51 11.24
C ILE A 146 -25.56 -0.96 11.22
N HIS A 147 -25.69 -1.60 10.07
CA HIS A 147 -25.24 -2.95 9.82
C HIS A 147 -23.99 -2.91 8.95
N ILE A 148 -22.93 -3.55 9.41
CA ILE A 148 -21.66 -3.66 8.69
C ILE A 148 -21.42 -5.13 8.41
N LEU A 149 -21.16 -5.45 7.15
CA LEU A 149 -20.58 -6.72 6.73
C LEU A 149 -19.12 -6.45 6.38
N GLY A 150 -18.20 -6.80 7.27
CA GLY A 150 -16.77 -6.80 7.00
C GLY A 150 -16.42 -8.06 6.21
N VAL A 151 -15.82 -7.94 5.02
CA VAL A 151 -15.67 -9.05 4.07
C VAL A 151 -14.23 -9.22 3.57
N ASP A 152 -13.85 -10.45 3.27
CA ASP A 152 -12.66 -10.75 2.47
C ASP A 152 -12.95 -11.98 1.59
N THR A 153 -13.16 -11.77 0.30
CA THR A 153 -13.48 -12.82 -0.68
C THR A 153 -12.22 -13.38 -1.35
N GLN A 154 -12.36 -14.41 -2.17
CA GLN A 154 -11.27 -15.11 -2.87
C GLN A 154 -10.35 -14.13 -3.63
N SER A 155 -9.07 -14.15 -3.30
CA SER A 155 -8.02 -13.39 -3.98
C SER A 155 -7.83 -13.85 -5.42
N GLN A 156 -7.24 -13.00 -6.26
CA GLN A 156 -6.69 -13.48 -7.53
C GLN A 156 -5.53 -14.44 -7.22
N ASP A 157 -5.57 -15.66 -7.74
CA ASP A 157 -4.53 -16.66 -7.50
C ASP A 157 -4.32 -17.51 -8.75
N SER A 158 -3.05 -17.63 -9.20
CA SER A 158 -2.67 -18.42 -10.37
C SER A 158 -2.88 -19.93 -10.22
N ALA A 159 -3.01 -20.43 -8.98
CA ALA A 159 -3.35 -21.83 -8.71
C ALA A 159 -4.85 -22.12 -8.94
N CYS A 160 -5.68 -21.11 -9.08
CA CYS A 160 -7.09 -21.24 -9.45
C CYS A 160 -7.24 -21.31 -10.98
N SER A 161 -8.05 -22.24 -11.47
CA SER A 161 -8.28 -22.45 -12.93
C SER A 161 -8.77 -21.21 -13.67
N ASP A 162 -9.50 -20.33 -12.99
CA ASP A 162 -10.06 -19.08 -13.52
C ASP A 162 -9.62 -17.84 -12.74
N LEU A 163 -8.45 -17.91 -12.08
CA LEU A 163 -7.96 -16.86 -11.19
C LEU A 163 -8.91 -16.52 -10.02
N GLY A 164 -9.78 -17.47 -9.64
CA GLY A 164 -10.68 -17.38 -8.49
C GLY A 164 -11.99 -16.64 -8.78
N VAL A 165 -12.31 -16.35 -10.05
CA VAL A 165 -13.52 -15.57 -10.43
C VAL A 165 -14.81 -16.28 -10.01
N SER A 166 -14.91 -17.60 -10.23
CA SER A 166 -16.08 -18.39 -9.88
C SER A 166 -16.27 -18.43 -8.37
N ALA A 167 -15.22 -18.76 -7.62
CA ALA A 167 -15.28 -18.78 -6.17
C ALA A 167 -15.65 -17.40 -5.59
N ARG A 168 -15.05 -16.31 -6.08
CA ARG A 168 -15.48 -14.95 -5.69
C ARG A 168 -16.96 -14.70 -5.95
N THR A 169 -17.46 -15.11 -7.11
CA THR A 169 -18.87 -14.88 -7.48
C THR A 169 -19.82 -15.62 -6.52
N ASP A 170 -19.50 -16.87 -6.16
CA ASP A 170 -20.29 -17.65 -5.21
C ASP A 170 -20.29 -17.01 -3.83
N GLN A 171 -19.11 -16.62 -3.34
CA GLN A 171 -18.94 -15.95 -2.05
C GLN A 171 -19.70 -14.61 -1.99
N ILE A 172 -19.62 -13.80 -3.06
CA ILE A 172 -20.40 -12.54 -3.18
C ILE A 172 -21.91 -12.83 -3.16
N THR A 173 -22.34 -13.95 -3.74
CA THR A 173 -23.74 -14.40 -3.69
C THR A 173 -24.16 -14.76 -2.27
N GLU A 174 -23.32 -15.49 -1.52
CA GLU A 174 -23.58 -15.82 -0.11
C GLU A 174 -23.74 -14.56 0.77
N ILE A 175 -22.95 -13.50 0.52
CA ILE A 175 -23.10 -12.20 1.21
C ILE A 175 -24.50 -11.62 0.93
N GLY A 176 -24.91 -11.58 -0.33
CA GLY A 176 -26.23 -11.07 -0.75
C GLY A 176 -27.38 -11.89 -0.15
N GLU A 177 -27.26 -13.21 -0.14
CA GLU A 177 -28.24 -14.12 0.47
C GLU A 177 -28.35 -13.91 1.98
N PHE A 178 -27.23 -13.73 2.68
CA PHE A 178 -27.24 -13.43 4.11
C PHE A 178 -28.00 -12.12 4.39
N ILE A 179 -27.71 -11.04 3.67
CA ILE A 179 -28.41 -9.75 3.83
C ILE A 179 -29.92 -9.93 3.64
N ASN A 180 -30.35 -10.63 2.59
CA ASN A 180 -31.77 -10.90 2.34
C ASN A 180 -32.39 -11.75 3.45
N SER A 181 -31.68 -12.74 3.98
CA SER A 181 -32.18 -13.63 5.04
C SER A 181 -32.31 -12.94 6.40
N LYS A 182 -31.50 -11.90 6.65
CA LYS A 182 -31.45 -11.20 7.94
C LYS A 182 -32.68 -10.30 8.18
N GLN A 183 -33.47 -10.03 7.12
CA GLN A 183 -34.71 -9.23 7.18
C GLN A 183 -34.51 -7.88 7.90
N ILE A 184 -33.41 -7.20 7.55
CA ILE A 184 -33.04 -5.90 8.11
C ILE A 184 -34.10 -4.86 7.73
N SER A 185 -34.42 -3.95 8.65
CA SER A 185 -35.40 -2.91 8.38
C SER A 185 -34.90 -1.97 7.28
N LYS A 186 -35.78 -1.62 6.34
CA LYS A 186 -35.46 -0.66 5.26
C LYS A 186 -35.11 0.75 5.77
N LYS A 187 -35.34 1.03 7.06
CA LYS A 187 -35.00 2.29 7.73
C LYS A 187 -33.59 2.28 8.34
N GLU A 188 -32.90 1.14 8.35
CA GLU A 188 -31.56 0.97 8.89
C GLU A 188 -30.52 1.01 7.76
N ILE A 189 -29.27 1.35 8.08
CA ILE A 189 -28.17 1.44 7.10
C ILE A 189 -27.50 0.07 6.98
N VAL A 190 -27.16 -0.37 5.76
CA VAL A 190 -26.41 -1.61 5.52
C VAL A 190 -25.21 -1.33 4.62
N LEU A 191 -24.02 -1.58 5.13
CA LEU A 191 -22.74 -1.44 4.42
C LEU A 191 -22.05 -2.79 4.23
N ILE A 192 -21.43 -2.97 3.07
CA ILE A 192 -20.55 -4.10 2.73
C ILE A 192 -19.15 -3.53 2.55
N VAL A 193 -18.20 -3.96 3.39
CA VAL A 193 -16.95 -3.25 3.65
C VAL A 193 -15.79 -4.24 3.60
N GLY A 194 -14.78 -4.02 2.76
CA GLY A 194 -13.60 -4.89 2.72
C GLY A 194 -13.11 -5.25 1.32
N SER A 195 -12.29 -6.29 1.26
CA SER A 195 -11.71 -6.83 0.05
C SER A 195 -12.74 -7.69 -0.68
N LEU A 196 -13.35 -7.15 -1.74
CA LEU A 196 -14.22 -7.93 -2.63
C LEU A 196 -13.44 -8.58 -3.78
N ASN A 197 -12.15 -8.21 -3.96
CA ASN A 197 -11.22 -8.79 -4.93
C ASN A 197 -11.75 -8.80 -6.39
N VAL A 198 -12.68 -7.89 -6.69
CA VAL A 198 -13.17 -7.61 -8.04
C VAL A 198 -12.56 -6.31 -8.50
N ASN A 199 -11.75 -6.32 -9.56
CA ASN A 199 -11.14 -5.10 -10.08
C ASN A 199 -12.20 -4.15 -10.70
N LYS A 200 -12.31 -2.91 -10.20
CA LYS A 200 -13.21 -1.86 -10.71
C LYS A 200 -13.08 -1.59 -12.22
N ASP A 201 -11.89 -1.82 -12.78
CA ASP A 201 -11.64 -1.59 -14.20
C ASP A 201 -12.15 -2.74 -15.08
N ASN A 202 -12.39 -3.92 -14.51
CA ASN A 202 -13.17 -4.97 -15.16
C ASN A 202 -14.67 -4.66 -15.00
N LYS A 203 -15.21 -3.83 -15.91
CA LYS A 203 -16.59 -3.34 -15.86
C LYS A 203 -17.64 -4.45 -15.80
N SER A 204 -17.41 -5.58 -16.46
CA SER A 204 -18.33 -6.72 -16.45
C SER A 204 -18.46 -7.32 -15.05
N HIS A 205 -17.33 -7.72 -14.45
CA HIS A 205 -17.32 -8.33 -13.12
C HIS A 205 -17.75 -7.34 -12.03
N TYR A 206 -17.33 -6.09 -12.14
CA TYR A 206 -17.70 -5.03 -11.21
C TYR A 206 -19.22 -4.75 -11.21
N GLN A 207 -19.86 -4.63 -12.37
CA GLN A 207 -21.32 -4.43 -12.44
C GLN A 207 -22.10 -5.67 -11.99
N LYS A 208 -21.58 -6.87 -12.27
CA LYS A 208 -22.14 -8.13 -11.75
C LYS A 208 -22.11 -8.17 -10.22
N MET A 209 -20.98 -7.79 -9.60
CA MET A 209 -20.85 -7.67 -8.14
C MET A 209 -21.89 -6.72 -7.55
N LEU A 210 -22.03 -5.50 -8.10
CA LEU A 210 -23.01 -4.53 -7.62
C LEU A 210 -24.46 -5.03 -7.76
N THR A 211 -24.75 -5.81 -8.80
CA THR A 211 -26.07 -6.40 -9.03
C THR A 211 -26.38 -7.49 -8.01
N ILE A 212 -25.45 -8.43 -7.77
CA ILE A 212 -25.62 -9.51 -6.80
C ILE A 212 -25.82 -8.95 -5.39
N LEU A 213 -24.98 -7.98 -5.00
CA LEU A 213 -25.05 -7.34 -3.69
C LEU A 213 -26.20 -6.33 -3.57
N LYS A 214 -26.89 -6.02 -4.69
CA LYS A 214 -27.83 -4.92 -4.82
C LYS A 214 -27.28 -3.64 -4.19
N ALA A 215 -26.05 -3.30 -4.55
CA ALA A 215 -25.32 -2.19 -3.94
C ALA A 215 -25.27 -0.97 -4.87
N SER A 216 -25.23 0.22 -4.27
CA SER A 216 -25.01 1.49 -4.96
C SER A 216 -23.52 1.69 -5.24
N GLU A 217 -23.22 2.16 -6.44
CA GLU A 217 -21.87 2.60 -6.80
C GLU A 217 -21.55 3.90 -6.04
N PRO A 218 -20.47 3.96 -5.24
CA PRO A 218 -20.08 5.18 -4.54
C PRO A 218 -19.45 6.20 -5.49
N SER A 219 -19.36 7.46 -5.05
CA SER A 219 -18.47 8.42 -5.70
C SER A 219 -17.02 8.14 -5.29
N TYR A 220 -16.17 7.83 -6.25
CA TYR A 220 -14.75 7.51 -5.99
C TYR A 220 -13.88 8.77 -6.01
N ALA A 221 -12.96 8.86 -5.06
CA ALA A 221 -11.91 9.86 -4.99
C ALA A 221 -10.58 9.22 -4.57
N GLY A 222 -9.49 9.98 -4.61
CA GLY A 222 -8.17 9.51 -4.18
C GLY A 222 -7.35 8.87 -5.28
N ILE A 223 -6.55 7.88 -4.90
CA ILE A 223 -5.73 7.09 -5.82
C ILE A 223 -6.58 6.12 -6.66
N PRO A 224 -6.11 5.71 -7.86
CA PRO A 224 -6.94 4.94 -8.79
C PRO A 224 -6.92 3.43 -8.50
N PHE A 225 -6.01 2.94 -7.65
CA PHE A 225 -5.78 1.54 -7.35
C PHE A 225 -5.57 1.35 -5.85
N THR A 226 -6.13 0.28 -5.29
CA THR A 226 -5.98 -0.09 -3.87
C THR A 226 -4.90 -1.15 -3.68
N TRP A 227 -4.44 -1.78 -4.76
CA TRP A 227 -3.23 -2.59 -4.82
C TRP A 227 -2.43 -2.15 -6.05
N ASP A 228 -1.21 -1.65 -5.85
CA ASP A 228 -0.41 -1.03 -6.92
C ASP A 228 1.08 -1.39 -6.82
N PRO A 229 1.58 -2.37 -7.59
CA PRO A 229 2.98 -2.77 -7.59
C PRO A 229 3.90 -1.74 -8.25
N LYS A 230 3.38 -0.62 -8.77
CA LYS A 230 4.19 0.52 -9.25
C LYS A 230 4.42 1.58 -8.19
N LYS A 231 3.71 1.52 -7.06
CA LYS A 231 3.81 2.50 -5.97
C LYS A 231 4.11 1.86 -4.62
N ASN A 232 3.42 0.77 -4.29
CA ASN A 232 3.55 0.10 -3.02
C ASN A 232 4.75 -0.87 -3.06
N LYS A 233 5.72 -0.70 -2.16
CA LYS A 233 6.94 -1.52 -2.13
C LYS A 233 6.70 -2.99 -1.83
N ILE A 234 5.76 -3.34 -0.94
CA ILE A 234 5.44 -4.74 -0.62
C ILE A 234 4.75 -5.41 -1.80
N ALA A 235 3.76 -4.74 -2.40
CA ALA A 235 3.08 -5.22 -3.61
C ALA A 235 4.09 -5.45 -4.74
N ALA A 236 5.00 -4.49 -4.97
CA ALA A 236 6.04 -4.59 -5.98
C ALA A 236 7.02 -5.74 -5.71
N TYR A 237 7.36 -5.99 -4.44
CA TYR A 237 8.23 -7.08 -4.04
C TYR A 237 7.58 -8.41 -4.38
N ASN A 238 6.36 -8.65 -3.91
CA ASN A 238 5.65 -9.91 -4.12
C ASN A 238 5.39 -10.15 -5.62
N ASN A 239 4.97 -9.11 -6.35
CA ASN A 239 4.74 -9.20 -7.79
C ASN A 239 5.99 -9.63 -8.57
N SER A 240 7.17 -9.19 -8.13
CA SER A 240 8.46 -9.57 -8.72
C SER A 240 8.93 -10.95 -8.24
N TYR A 241 8.90 -11.19 -6.94
CA TYR A 241 9.41 -12.41 -6.30
C TYR A 241 8.65 -13.67 -6.76
N TYR A 242 7.33 -13.60 -6.80
CA TYR A 242 6.48 -14.70 -7.26
C TYR A 242 6.24 -14.69 -8.77
N SER A 243 6.82 -13.74 -9.52
CA SER A 243 6.63 -13.59 -10.97
C SER A 243 5.16 -13.51 -11.38
N TRP A 244 4.32 -12.91 -10.54
CA TRP A 244 2.88 -12.81 -10.78
C TRP A 244 2.56 -12.01 -12.04
N ASN A 245 3.35 -10.96 -12.32
CA ASN A 245 3.13 -10.03 -13.43
C ASN A 245 1.71 -9.44 -13.45
N TRP A 246 1.15 -9.22 -12.25
CA TRP A 246 -0.17 -8.62 -12.09
C TRP A 246 -0.11 -7.12 -12.31
N THR A 247 -1.22 -6.57 -12.80
CA THR A 247 -1.39 -5.13 -13.00
C THR A 247 -2.07 -4.50 -11.80
N PRO A 248 -1.88 -3.17 -11.57
CA PRO A 248 -2.58 -2.44 -10.52
C PRO A 248 -4.10 -2.65 -10.60
N ASN A 249 -4.77 -2.72 -9.45
CA ASN A 249 -6.21 -2.96 -9.38
C ASN A 249 -6.86 -2.22 -8.21
N TYR A 250 -8.17 -1.99 -8.33
CA TYR A 250 -8.99 -1.44 -7.27
C TYR A 250 -9.99 -2.52 -6.83
N GLY A 251 -9.79 -3.08 -5.63
CA GLY A 251 -10.52 -4.25 -5.13
C GLY A 251 -11.09 -4.10 -3.70
N GLU A 252 -10.81 -2.97 -3.04
CA GLU A 252 -11.29 -2.63 -1.70
C GLU A 252 -12.50 -1.70 -1.80
N TYR A 253 -13.61 -2.03 -1.14
CA TYR A 253 -14.86 -1.27 -1.28
C TYR A 253 -15.57 -1.05 0.03
N ILE A 254 -16.34 0.04 0.09
CA ILE A 254 -17.32 0.29 1.14
C ILE A 254 -18.63 0.66 0.44
N LEU A 255 -19.48 -0.35 0.23
CA LEU A 255 -20.68 -0.26 -0.59
C LEU A 255 -21.93 -0.11 0.28
N LEU A 256 -22.89 0.70 -0.18
CA LEU A 256 -24.19 0.87 0.45
C LEU A 256 -25.24 -0.01 -0.23
N SER A 257 -26.01 -0.78 0.55
CA SER A 257 -27.11 -1.59 0.02
C SER A 257 -28.26 -0.71 -0.49
N LYS A 258 -28.78 -0.97 -1.70
CA LYS A 258 -29.90 -0.24 -2.34
C LYS A 258 -31.27 -0.52 -1.71
N ASP A 259 -31.43 -1.67 -1.06
CA ASP A 259 -32.72 -2.11 -0.50
C ASP A 259 -32.99 -1.49 0.89
N HIS A 260 -32.04 -0.75 1.44
CA HIS A 260 -32.02 -0.21 2.80
C HIS A 260 -31.90 1.32 2.82
N PHE A 261 -31.72 1.93 3.99
CA PHE A 261 -31.66 3.38 4.12
C PHE A 261 -30.54 3.96 3.24
N GLN A 262 -30.89 4.89 2.35
CA GLN A 262 -29.93 5.57 1.48
C GLN A 262 -29.41 6.84 2.15
N LEU A 263 -28.08 6.98 2.18
CA LEU A 263 -27.43 8.23 2.57
C LEU A 263 -27.50 9.23 1.40
N PRO A 264 -27.59 10.54 1.68
CA PRO A 264 -27.74 11.55 0.64
C PRO A 264 -26.56 11.58 -0.34
N VAL A 265 -25.37 11.25 0.17
CA VAL A 265 -24.13 11.09 -0.58
C VAL A 265 -23.37 9.92 0.04
N TRP A 266 -22.64 9.17 -0.79
CA TRP A 266 -21.72 8.14 -0.31
C TRP A 266 -20.47 8.09 -1.18
N GLN A 267 -19.31 8.24 -0.53
CA GLN A 267 -18.02 8.38 -1.20
C GLN A 267 -17.07 7.27 -0.77
N ASN A 268 -16.19 6.84 -1.67
CA ASN A 268 -15.06 5.98 -1.36
C ASN A 268 -13.77 6.71 -1.72
N LEU A 269 -12.92 6.96 -0.73
CA LEU A 269 -11.62 7.61 -0.91
C LEU A 269 -10.51 6.58 -0.67
N ALA A 270 -9.82 6.17 -1.73
CA ALA A 270 -8.60 5.38 -1.59
C ALA A 270 -7.41 6.29 -1.25
N TYR A 271 -6.64 5.94 -0.21
CA TYR A 271 -5.55 6.76 0.31
C TYR A 271 -4.26 5.96 0.40
N ASP A 272 -3.13 6.54 0.01
CA ASP A 272 -1.80 5.91 -0.02
C ASP A 272 -0.85 6.47 1.07
N PRO A 273 -1.09 6.21 2.37
CA PRO A 273 -0.19 6.66 3.43
C PRO A 273 1.11 5.85 3.44
N ILE A 274 2.18 6.49 3.92
CA ILE A 274 3.43 5.83 4.31
C ILE A 274 3.60 5.87 5.83
N SER A 275 4.33 4.91 6.40
CA SER A 275 4.69 4.94 7.82
C SER A 275 5.64 6.10 8.11
N PRO A 276 5.60 6.72 9.30
CA PRO A 276 6.50 7.82 9.64
C PRO A 276 7.96 7.38 9.75
N THR A 277 8.20 6.13 10.13
CA THR A 277 9.53 5.52 10.20
C THR A 277 9.59 4.27 9.35
N THR A 278 10.78 3.91 8.88
CA THR A 278 11.00 2.63 8.19
C THR A 278 11.02 1.46 9.17
N TRP A 279 10.68 0.27 8.68
CA TRP A 279 10.87 -1.02 9.37
C TRP A 279 11.75 -1.94 8.53
N LYS A 280 12.38 -2.93 9.16
CA LYS A 280 13.43 -3.75 8.54
C LYS A 280 13.29 -5.24 8.88
N ARG A 281 13.23 -6.07 7.84
CA ARG A 281 13.25 -7.54 7.96
C ARG A 281 14.61 -8.06 8.36
N ALA A 282 14.63 -9.26 8.94
CA ALA A 282 15.86 -9.98 9.28
C ALA A 282 16.82 -10.21 8.09
N ASP A 283 16.31 -10.33 6.87
CA ASP A 283 17.11 -10.45 5.63
C ASP A 283 17.71 -9.11 5.14
N GLY A 284 17.39 -8.02 5.84
CA GLY A 284 17.87 -6.67 5.54
C GLY A 284 16.97 -5.87 4.60
N TYR A 285 15.82 -6.39 4.18
CA TYR A 285 14.84 -5.61 3.41
C TYR A 285 14.21 -4.50 4.27
N VAL A 286 14.26 -3.27 3.78
CA VAL A 286 13.72 -2.08 4.46
C VAL A 286 12.57 -1.48 3.65
N SER A 287 11.46 -1.16 4.32
CA SER A 287 10.26 -0.57 3.74
C SER A 287 9.57 0.41 4.71
N TYR A 288 8.57 1.11 4.20
CA TYR A 288 7.75 2.11 4.90
C TYR A 288 6.25 1.94 4.56
N GLU A 289 5.89 0.81 3.96
CA GLU A 289 4.50 0.47 3.68
C GLU A 289 3.89 -0.24 4.90
N PHE A 290 2.62 0.00 5.20
CA PHE A 290 1.92 -0.73 6.27
C PHE A 290 1.40 -2.10 5.82
N SER A 291 1.06 -2.22 4.53
CA SER A 291 0.45 -3.38 3.87
C SER A 291 0.79 -3.31 2.38
N ASP A 292 0.56 -4.38 1.61
CA ASP A 292 0.61 -4.33 0.15
C ASP A 292 -0.65 -3.72 -0.48
N HIS A 293 -1.71 -3.54 0.33
CA HIS A 293 -2.90 -2.77 -0.03
C HIS A 293 -2.84 -1.34 0.53
N PHE A 294 -3.66 -0.47 -0.07
CA PHE A 294 -3.98 0.87 0.41
C PHE A 294 -5.38 0.92 1.02
N PRO A 295 -5.58 1.66 2.13
CA PRO A 295 -6.88 1.81 2.77
C PRO A 295 -7.91 2.57 1.92
N VAL A 296 -9.19 2.31 2.19
CA VAL A 296 -10.34 3.04 1.64
C VAL A 296 -11.18 3.62 2.77
N TYR A 297 -11.47 4.92 2.71
CA TYR A 297 -12.48 5.55 3.55
C TYR A 297 -13.84 5.56 2.88
N GLY A 298 -14.89 5.43 3.69
CA GLY A 298 -16.29 5.48 3.30
C GLY A 298 -16.99 6.53 4.15
N PHE A 299 -17.51 7.57 3.52
CA PHE A 299 -18.14 8.67 4.24
C PHE A 299 -19.20 9.39 3.41
N VAL A 300 -20.04 10.16 4.11
CA VAL A 300 -21.10 10.97 3.48
C VAL A 300 -20.52 12.24 2.87
N TYR A 301 -19.91 13.10 3.69
CA TYR A 301 -19.29 14.35 3.25
C TYR A 301 -17.84 14.43 3.73
N ALA A 302 -16.97 15.00 2.89
CA ALA A 302 -15.62 15.34 3.30
C ALA A 302 -15.66 16.48 4.33
N ASP A 303 -14.73 16.39 5.28
CA ASP A 303 -14.53 17.36 6.36
C ASP A 303 -13.04 17.77 6.43
N PRO A 304 -12.66 18.71 7.32
CA PRO A 304 -11.27 19.15 7.43
C PRO A 304 -10.25 18.06 7.83
N SER A 305 -10.71 16.89 8.29
CA SER A 305 -9.85 15.74 8.61
C SER A 305 -9.69 14.77 7.43
N THR A 306 -10.49 14.91 6.38
CA THR A 306 -10.45 14.07 5.18
C THR A 306 -9.17 14.33 4.38
N PRO A 307 -8.35 13.31 4.09
CA PRO A 307 -7.16 13.48 3.26
C PRO A 307 -7.51 13.99 1.86
N THR A 308 -6.83 15.04 1.41
CA THR A 308 -7.07 15.67 0.09
C THR A 308 -5.94 15.45 -0.91
N LYS A 309 -4.82 14.88 -0.47
CA LYS A 309 -3.61 14.65 -1.26
C LYS A 309 -2.99 13.29 -0.96
N SER A 310 -2.19 12.81 -1.91
CA SER A 310 -1.43 11.57 -1.79
C SER A 310 -0.49 11.60 -0.58
N GLY A 311 -0.50 10.53 0.21
CA GLY A 311 0.44 10.34 1.32
C GLY A 311 1.77 9.74 0.87
N HIS A 312 1.83 9.25 -0.37
CA HIS A 312 2.99 8.58 -0.95
C HIS A 312 3.90 9.60 -1.63
N ARG A 313 4.40 10.54 -0.83
CA ARG A 313 5.31 11.60 -1.27
C ARG A 313 6.47 11.71 -0.31
N ARG A 314 7.65 11.26 -0.75
CA ARG A 314 8.91 11.47 -0.02
C ARG A 314 9.78 12.48 -0.75
N LYS A 315 10.49 13.33 -0.02
CA LYS A 315 11.34 14.40 -0.56
C LYS A 315 12.40 13.88 -1.54
N TYR A 316 12.93 12.70 -1.25
CA TYR A 316 14.01 12.06 -2.01
C TYR A 316 13.55 10.88 -2.87
N ASP A 317 12.26 10.83 -3.20
CA ASP A 317 11.73 9.96 -4.27
C ASP A 317 11.78 10.65 -5.63
N GLN A 318 11.87 9.83 -6.68
CA GLN A 318 11.87 10.29 -8.06
C GLN A 318 12.96 11.34 -8.37
N VAL A 319 14.14 11.19 -7.76
CA VAL A 319 15.31 12.05 -7.96
C VAL A 319 16.01 11.69 -9.27
N SER A 320 16.36 12.71 -10.07
CA SER A 320 17.20 12.53 -11.25
C SER A 320 18.65 12.90 -10.94
N LEU A 321 19.58 12.04 -11.37
CA LEU A 321 21.02 12.24 -11.25
C LEU A 321 21.56 12.62 -12.63
N ILE A 322 21.91 13.88 -12.84
CA ILE A 322 22.33 14.42 -14.12
C ILE A 322 23.86 14.50 -14.14
N ALA A 323 24.51 13.69 -14.98
CA ALA A 323 25.96 13.70 -15.11
C ALA A 323 26.45 15.10 -15.53
N LYS A 324 27.26 15.74 -14.68
CA LYS A 324 27.72 17.11 -14.89
C LYS A 324 28.55 17.28 -16.17
N TYR A 325 29.29 16.23 -16.53
CA TYR A 325 30.15 16.20 -17.72
C TYR A 325 29.37 16.15 -19.05
N THR A 326 28.22 15.44 -19.10
CA THR A 326 27.45 15.22 -20.34
C THR A 326 26.12 15.96 -20.37
N GLY A 327 25.61 16.41 -19.22
CA GLY A 327 24.26 16.98 -19.08
C GLY A 327 23.14 15.95 -19.23
N LYS A 328 23.45 14.65 -19.21
CA LYS A 328 22.48 13.56 -19.38
C LYS A 328 22.11 12.93 -18.04
N ALA A 329 20.85 12.52 -17.90
CA ALA A 329 20.39 11.82 -16.71
C ALA A 329 20.83 10.36 -16.73
N VAL A 330 21.19 9.84 -15.56
CA VAL A 330 21.29 8.39 -15.35
C VAL A 330 19.92 7.76 -15.57
N GLN A 331 19.85 6.64 -16.27
CA GLN A 331 18.63 5.87 -16.47
C GLN A 331 18.84 4.37 -16.29
N ALA A 332 17.78 3.71 -15.83
CA ALA A 332 17.63 2.25 -15.88
C ALA A 332 17.36 1.77 -17.31
N ASP A 333 17.67 0.50 -17.58
CA ASP A 333 17.41 -0.13 -18.88
C ASP A 333 15.91 -0.24 -19.17
N HIS A 334 15.50 -0.02 -20.43
CA HIS A 334 14.08 0.02 -20.79
C HIS A 334 13.46 -1.38 -20.99
N ASN A 335 14.29 -2.39 -21.18
CA ASN A 335 13.85 -3.73 -21.57
C ASN A 335 13.91 -4.73 -20.40
N ARG A 336 14.76 -4.48 -19.41
CA ARG A 336 14.94 -5.37 -18.26
C ARG A 336 15.30 -4.60 -16.98
N PRO A 337 14.75 -5.01 -15.82
CA PRO A 337 14.97 -4.30 -14.57
C PRO A 337 16.39 -4.45 -14.01
N ASP A 338 17.15 -5.44 -14.48
CA ASP A 338 18.54 -5.72 -14.10
C ASP A 338 19.55 -5.37 -15.21
N GLY A 339 19.18 -4.46 -16.12
CA GLY A 339 20.09 -3.96 -17.16
C GLY A 339 21.06 -2.90 -16.62
N TRP A 340 22.11 -2.63 -17.39
CA TRP A 340 23.16 -1.67 -17.00
C TRP A 340 22.64 -0.24 -16.92
N LEU A 341 23.12 0.51 -15.93
CA LEU A 341 22.84 1.94 -15.81
C LEU A 341 23.66 2.75 -16.82
N LYS A 342 23.01 3.74 -17.44
CA LYS A 342 23.63 4.66 -18.40
C LYS A 342 23.25 6.10 -18.14
N ALA A 343 24.17 7.03 -18.38
CA ALA A 343 23.94 8.47 -18.36
C ALA A 343 23.73 9.00 -19.78
N ASP A 344 22.68 8.51 -20.46
CA ASP A 344 22.25 8.93 -21.80
C ASP A 344 20.78 9.38 -21.83
N GLY A 345 20.10 9.40 -20.68
CA GLY A 345 18.71 9.81 -20.52
C GLY A 345 18.48 11.33 -20.61
N SER A 346 17.21 11.71 -20.79
CA SER A 346 16.80 13.11 -20.78
C SER A 346 16.83 13.70 -19.37
N ALA A 347 17.33 14.94 -19.24
CA ALA A 347 17.41 15.69 -17.99
C ALA A 347 16.17 16.58 -17.72
N GLU A 348 15.16 16.53 -18.58
CA GLU A 348 13.93 17.31 -18.42
C GLU A 348 13.17 16.91 -17.15
N GLU A 349 12.48 17.88 -16.54
CA GLU A 349 11.71 17.65 -15.29
C GLU A 349 10.60 16.60 -15.46
N LYS A 350 10.08 16.45 -16.69
CA LYS A 350 9.12 15.43 -17.09
C LYS A 350 9.77 14.16 -17.64
N GLY A 351 11.05 13.93 -17.34
CA GLY A 351 11.77 12.72 -17.73
C GLY A 351 11.00 11.44 -17.40
N THR A 352 11.38 10.34 -18.02
CA THR A 352 10.68 9.07 -17.82
C THR A 352 10.93 8.53 -16.41
N GLU A 353 10.09 7.59 -15.95
CA GLU A 353 10.34 6.91 -14.67
C GLU A 353 11.67 6.13 -14.66
N PHE A 354 12.25 5.85 -15.84
CA PHE A 354 13.57 5.24 -15.98
C PHE A 354 14.71 6.17 -15.56
N THR A 355 14.56 7.49 -15.67
CA THR A 355 15.58 8.50 -15.28
C THR A 355 15.45 8.97 -13.84
N LYS A 356 14.65 8.27 -13.03
CA LYS A 356 14.25 8.65 -11.68
C LYS A 356 14.59 7.54 -10.69
N PHE A 357 15.07 7.94 -9.52
CA PHE A 357 15.50 7.04 -8.48
C PHE A 357 14.98 7.47 -7.11
N ASN A 358 14.70 6.49 -6.26
CA ASN A 358 14.31 6.69 -4.88
C ASN A 358 15.54 6.51 -3.99
N LEU A 359 15.89 7.54 -3.21
CA LEU A 359 17.04 7.51 -2.32
C LEU A 359 16.56 7.26 -0.88
N LEU A 360 17.33 6.46 -0.15
CA LEU A 360 17.07 6.18 1.27
C LEU A 360 18.39 6.04 2.04
N GLN A 361 18.45 6.61 3.23
CA GLN A 361 19.51 6.34 4.20
C GLN A 361 18.98 5.38 5.26
N GLU A 362 19.35 4.09 5.17
CA GLU A 362 18.76 3.04 6.05
C GLU A 362 19.08 3.21 7.55
N TYR A 363 20.03 4.08 7.90
CA TYR A 363 20.36 4.41 9.29
C TYR A 363 19.50 5.56 9.84
N ASP A 364 18.82 6.30 8.96
CA ASP A 364 17.83 7.31 9.35
C ASP A 364 16.51 6.58 9.62
N PRO A 365 15.94 6.67 10.83
CA PRO A 365 14.66 6.04 11.12
C PRO A 365 13.50 6.65 10.34
N ASP A 366 13.57 7.93 9.95
CA ASP A 366 12.48 8.63 9.28
C ASP A 366 12.31 8.12 7.84
N SER A 367 11.09 7.70 7.50
CA SER A 367 10.80 7.22 6.15
C SER A 367 10.90 8.32 5.10
N ASP A 368 10.53 9.54 5.47
CA ASP A 368 10.60 10.78 4.70
C ASP A 368 11.45 11.83 5.42
N THR A 369 12.77 11.62 5.40
CA THR A 369 13.71 12.55 6.01
C THR A 369 13.67 13.93 5.35
N PHE A 370 13.65 14.99 6.15
CA PHE A 370 13.67 16.36 5.65
C PHE A 370 15.06 16.76 5.11
N CYS A 371 16.13 16.06 5.50
CA CYS A 371 17.51 16.41 5.21
C CYS A 371 18.38 15.17 5.03
N MET A 372 18.64 14.79 3.78
CA MET A 372 19.60 13.74 3.46
C MET A 372 21.02 14.31 3.44
N LEU A 373 21.92 13.76 4.26
CA LEU A 373 23.32 14.20 4.36
C LEU A 373 24.26 13.25 3.59
N SER A 374 25.53 13.64 3.47
CA SER A 374 26.59 12.72 3.03
C SER A 374 26.63 11.48 3.93
N GLY A 375 26.74 10.29 3.34
CA GLY A 375 26.75 9.03 4.08
C GLY A 375 26.28 7.84 3.25
N ARG A 376 26.03 6.70 3.90
CA ARG A 376 25.48 5.50 3.25
C ARG A 376 24.15 5.83 2.59
N VAL A 377 23.96 5.36 1.37
CA VAL A 377 22.70 5.54 0.63
C VAL A 377 22.34 4.26 -0.10
N ARG A 378 21.05 3.96 -0.12
CA ARG A 378 20.45 2.97 -1.00
C ARG A 378 19.71 3.71 -2.11
N ILE A 379 19.99 3.35 -3.36
CA ILE A 379 19.38 3.97 -4.54
C ILE A 379 18.55 2.89 -5.25
N GLU A 380 17.27 3.14 -5.40
CA GLU A 380 16.29 2.26 -6.04
C GLU A 380 15.79 2.88 -7.34
N SER A 381 15.51 2.07 -8.36
CA SER A 381 14.82 2.56 -9.56
C SER A 381 13.37 2.92 -9.25
N SER A 382 12.92 4.14 -9.62
CA SER A 382 11.51 4.51 -9.48
C SER A 382 10.61 3.72 -10.45
N GLN A 383 11.13 3.33 -11.60
CA GLN A 383 10.43 2.47 -12.56
C GLN A 383 10.34 1.00 -12.10
N TYR A 384 11.40 0.49 -11.46
CA TYR A 384 11.51 -0.89 -11.01
C TYR A 384 11.71 -0.92 -9.50
N LEU A 385 10.62 -0.79 -8.75
CA LEU A 385 10.65 -0.85 -7.29
C LEU A 385 11.27 -2.16 -6.80
N ASN A 386 12.03 -2.09 -5.71
CA ASN A 386 12.87 -3.13 -5.14
C ASN A 386 14.08 -3.57 -5.99
N TYR A 387 14.40 -2.85 -7.08
CA TYR A 387 15.67 -3.01 -7.79
C TYR A 387 16.64 -1.90 -7.41
N PHE A 388 17.71 -2.29 -6.72
CA PHE A 388 18.65 -1.38 -6.09
C PHE A 388 19.99 -1.35 -6.80
N TRP A 389 20.64 -0.19 -6.84
CA TRP A 389 21.96 -0.03 -7.46
C TRP A 389 22.99 -0.94 -6.78
N THR A 390 23.66 -1.73 -7.60
CA THR A 390 24.81 -2.55 -7.23
C THR A 390 25.75 -2.64 -8.42
N TRP A 391 26.91 -3.26 -8.26
CA TRP A 391 27.93 -3.35 -9.30
C TRP A 391 28.33 -4.80 -9.57
N TRP A 392 28.78 -5.05 -10.80
CA TRP A 392 29.07 -6.40 -11.30
C TRP A 392 30.55 -6.77 -11.13
N LEU A 393 30.82 -8.00 -10.67
CA LEU A 393 32.18 -8.54 -10.61
C LEU A 393 32.21 -10.06 -10.84
N GLN A 394 31.85 -10.48 -12.05
CA GLN A 394 31.92 -11.90 -12.43
C GLN A 394 32.58 -12.12 -13.80
N GLY A 395 33.32 -11.13 -14.30
CA GLY A 395 34.10 -11.22 -15.52
C GLY A 395 33.53 -10.44 -16.70
N GLY A 396 34.32 -10.37 -17.76
CA GLY A 396 34.01 -9.65 -19.00
C GLY A 396 34.23 -8.15 -18.90
N ALA A 397 33.86 -7.45 -19.98
CA ALA A 397 34.06 -6.01 -20.10
C ALA A 397 33.18 -5.18 -19.14
N GLY A 398 32.17 -5.80 -18.52
CA GLY A 398 31.25 -5.15 -17.57
C GLY A 398 31.69 -5.20 -16.11
N ASN A 399 32.90 -5.69 -15.81
CA ASN A 399 33.43 -5.64 -14.45
C ASN A 399 33.41 -4.20 -13.93
N TYR A 400 32.85 -4.02 -12.74
CA TYR A 400 32.61 -2.75 -12.05
C TYR A 400 31.54 -1.84 -12.66
N ALA A 401 30.82 -2.29 -13.69
CA ALA A 401 29.65 -1.56 -14.17
C ALA A 401 28.48 -1.67 -13.18
N TYR A 402 27.72 -0.60 -13.03
CA TYR A 402 26.53 -0.57 -12.18
C TYR A 402 25.27 -1.02 -12.91
N TYR A 403 24.42 -1.74 -12.19
CA TYR A 403 23.11 -2.18 -12.62
C TYR A 403 22.17 -2.29 -11.39
N PRO A 404 20.85 -2.15 -11.56
CA PRO A 404 19.93 -2.45 -10.48
C PRO A 404 19.77 -3.97 -10.28
N LYS A 405 19.57 -4.43 -9.05
CA LYS A 405 19.29 -5.85 -8.77
C LYS A 405 18.18 -6.01 -7.75
N PHE A 406 17.28 -6.95 -8.02
CA PHE A 406 16.14 -7.24 -7.16
C PHE A 406 16.58 -7.58 -5.75
N ASN A 407 16.02 -6.89 -4.76
CA ASN A 407 16.28 -7.05 -3.33
C ASN A 407 17.78 -7.07 -2.96
N ASN A 408 18.64 -6.45 -3.77
CA ASN A 408 20.09 -6.53 -3.57
C ASN A 408 20.77 -5.23 -4.04
N GLY A 409 20.84 -4.26 -3.13
CA GLY A 409 21.63 -3.05 -3.30
C GLY A 409 23.01 -3.19 -2.68
N SER A 410 23.95 -2.39 -3.17
CA SER A 410 25.25 -2.25 -2.51
C SER A 410 25.07 -1.81 -1.05
N LYS A 411 25.76 -2.51 -0.15
CA LYS A 411 25.73 -2.23 1.30
C LYS A 411 26.69 -1.11 1.70
N LEU A 412 27.59 -0.73 0.80
CA LEU A 412 28.68 0.21 1.07
C LEU A 412 28.69 1.40 0.09
N LEU A 413 27.61 1.60 -0.67
CA LEU A 413 27.44 2.81 -1.46
C LEU A 413 27.30 4.04 -0.55
N GLU A 414 28.17 5.03 -0.75
CA GLU A 414 28.16 6.32 -0.06
C GLU A 414 27.91 7.45 -1.05
N MET A 415 26.98 8.33 -0.70
CA MET A 415 26.78 9.62 -1.35
C MET A 415 27.59 10.67 -0.60
N ILE A 416 28.28 11.53 -1.35
CA ILE A 416 28.96 12.71 -0.82
C ILE A 416 28.31 13.92 -1.47
N VAL A 417 27.56 14.70 -0.67
CA VAL A 417 27.07 16.02 -1.05
C VAL A 417 28.26 16.97 -1.08
N THR A 418 28.51 17.63 -2.22
CA THR A 418 29.72 18.43 -2.40
C THR A 418 29.69 19.73 -1.61
N ASN A 419 28.49 20.24 -1.35
CA ASN A 419 28.26 21.41 -0.50
C ASN A 419 27.96 20.94 0.92
N GLN A 420 28.38 21.71 1.93
CA GLN A 420 28.02 21.41 3.31
C GLN A 420 26.51 21.56 3.50
N GLY A 421 25.88 20.55 4.11
CA GLY A 421 24.46 20.58 4.46
C GLY A 421 23.64 19.47 3.81
N CYS A 422 22.32 19.68 3.77
CA CYS A 422 21.36 18.75 3.18
C CYS A 422 21.53 18.66 1.67
N LEU A 423 21.17 17.51 1.11
CA LEU A 423 20.95 17.41 -0.33
C LEU A 423 19.74 18.26 -0.74
N GLU A 424 19.98 19.20 -1.64
CA GLU A 424 18.99 20.14 -2.16
C GLU A 424 18.83 19.99 -3.69
N ASP A 425 17.73 20.51 -4.21
CA ASP A 425 17.51 20.60 -5.66
C ASP A 425 18.59 21.49 -6.31
N GLY A 426 19.14 21.04 -7.43
CA GLY A 426 20.28 21.68 -8.07
C GLY A 426 21.64 21.43 -7.38
N GLY A 427 21.65 20.70 -6.26
CA GLY A 427 22.88 20.31 -5.55
C GLY A 427 23.79 19.41 -6.41
N SER A 428 25.03 19.22 -5.97
CA SER A 428 25.96 18.30 -6.63
C SER A 428 26.43 17.21 -5.68
N VAL A 429 26.54 16.00 -6.21
CA VAL A 429 26.98 14.80 -5.49
C VAL A 429 28.03 14.05 -6.27
N VAL A 430 28.86 13.31 -5.53
CA VAL A 430 29.63 12.18 -6.05
C VAL A 430 29.27 10.94 -5.25
N PHE A 431 29.40 9.78 -5.86
CA PHE A 431 29.22 8.50 -5.19
C PHE A 431 30.52 7.75 -5.13
N LYS A 432 30.74 7.02 -4.04
CA LYS A 432 31.81 6.02 -3.93
C LYS A 432 31.26 4.74 -3.32
N ASP A 433 31.90 3.63 -3.63
CA ASP A 433 31.50 2.31 -3.13
C ASP A 433 32.75 1.48 -2.86
N PHE A 434 32.59 0.45 -2.03
CA PHE A 434 33.69 -0.40 -1.61
C PHE A 434 33.82 -1.60 -2.55
N ASP A 435 34.96 -1.68 -3.23
CA ASP A 435 35.36 -2.86 -3.96
C ASP A 435 35.75 -3.97 -2.97
N THR A 436 34.95 -5.03 -2.97
CA THR A 436 35.15 -6.18 -2.07
C THR A 436 36.33 -7.07 -2.47
N TYR A 437 36.82 -6.97 -3.72
CA TYR A 437 37.97 -7.72 -4.21
C TYR A 437 39.28 -6.97 -3.93
N GLY A 438 39.41 -5.73 -4.42
CA GLY A 438 40.57 -4.86 -4.19
C GLY A 438 40.63 -4.25 -2.78
N LYS A 439 39.55 -4.35 -1.99
CA LYS A 439 39.42 -3.84 -0.61
C LYS A 439 39.66 -2.34 -0.50
N TYR A 440 39.14 -1.56 -1.44
CA TYR A 440 39.32 -0.11 -1.49
C TYR A 440 38.04 0.61 -1.94
N TYR A 441 37.93 1.91 -1.62
CA TYR A 441 36.82 2.74 -2.10
C TYR A 441 37.13 3.34 -3.46
N TYR A 442 36.24 3.14 -4.42
CA TYR A 442 36.33 3.76 -5.72
C TYR A 442 35.14 4.69 -5.93
N PHE A 443 35.35 5.73 -6.72
CA PHE A 443 34.32 6.68 -7.12
C PHE A 443 33.61 6.18 -8.38
N LEU A 444 32.30 6.40 -8.40
CA LEU A 444 31.49 6.17 -9.59
C LEU A 444 31.87 7.21 -10.66
N VAL A 445 31.85 6.78 -11.91
CA VAL A 445 32.07 7.63 -13.10
C VAL A 445 31.11 7.27 -14.21
N VAL A 446 30.79 8.27 -15.03
CA VAL A 446 30.26 8.05 -16.38
C VAL A 446 31.42 7.70 -17.30
N TRP A 447 31.44 6.47 -17.79
CA TRP A 447 32.51 5.98 -18.65
C TRP A 447 32.57 6.76 -19.97
N ASP A 448 33.76 7.16 -20.41
CA ASP A 448 33.93 8.20 -21.42
C ASP A 448 34.30 7.67 -22.83
N ARG A 449 34.51 6.36 -22.98
CA ARG A 449 35.11 5.79 -24.19
C ARG A 449 34.67 4.35 -24.51
N GLY A 450 34.87 3.98 -25.77
CA GLY A 450 34.63 2.61 -26.26
C GLY A 450 33.15 2.23 -26.28
N SER A 451 32.87 0.92 -26.36
CA SER A 451 31.50 0.39 -26.40
C SER A 451 30.72 0.57 -25.10
N TRP A 452 31.41 0.93 -24.01
CA TRP A 452 30.84 1.18 -22.69
C TRP A 452 30.70 2.67 -22.39
N LYS A 453 30.87 3.54 -23.40
CA LYS A 453 30.63 4.97 -23.25
C LYS A 453 29.22 5.22 -22.67
N ASP A 454 29.16 6.16 -21.74
CA ASP A 454 27.97 6.60 -20.98
C ASP A 454 27.49 5.63 -19.88
N TYR A 455 28.09 4.45 -19.73
CA TYR A 455 27.74 3.53 -18.64
C TYR A 455 28.30 3.99 -17.29
N ILE A 456 27.65 3.62 -16.19
CA ILE A 456 28.11 3.94 -14.84
C ILE A 456 29.08 2.87 -14.33
N TYR A 457 30.28 3.28 -13.90
CA TYR A 457 31.35 2.39 -13.45
C TYR A 457 31.95 2.80 -12.11
N LEU A 458 32.34 1.81 -11.30
CA LEU A 458 33.18 1.96 -10.10
C LEU A 458 34.66 1.86 -10.51
N TRP A 459 35.45 2.95 -10.48
CA TRP A 459 36.79 2.87 -11.10
C TRP A 459 37.95 3.66 -10.47
N TYR A 460 37.75 4.92 -10.08
CA TYR A 460 38.87 5.78 -9.67
C TYR A 460 38.95 5.95 -8.15
N GLU A 461 40.16 5.94 -7.59
CA GLU A 461 40.37 6.11 -6.14
C GLU A 461 40.02 7.53 -5.64
N ASN A 462 39.91 8.48 -6.56
CA ASN A 462 39.54 9.87 -6.30
C ASN A 462 38.46 10.31 -7.30
N ALA A 463 37.57 11.22 -6.88
CA ALA A 463 36.55 11.79 -7.75
C ALA A 463 37.18 12.45 -8.99
N GLN A 464 36.67 12.11 -10.17
CA GLN A 464 37.08 12.66 -11.46
C GLN A 464 36.02 13.66 -11.98
N PRO A 465 36.31 14.48 -13.01
CA PRO A 465 35.31 15.39 -13.58
C PRO A 465 34.01 14.70 -14.03
N ASN A 466 34.07 13.44 -14.46
CA ASN A 466 32.92 12.60 -14.83
C ASN A 466 32.35 11.77 -13.66
N SER A 467 32.77 12.02 -12.41
CA SER A 467 32.16 11.46 -11.19
C SER A 467 31.02 12.31 -10.63
N PHE A 468 30.85 13.54 -11.09
CA PHE A 468 29.92 14.50 -10.53
C PHE A 468 28.53 14.41 -11.17
N PHE A 469 27.50 14.37 -10.34
CA PHE A 469 26.11 14.44 -10.74
C PHE A 469 25.46 15.67 -10.12
N ASN A 470 24.73 16.43 -10.93
CA ASN A 470 23.77 17.41 -10.43
C ASN A 470 22.48 16.69 -10.06
N VAL A 471 21.93 17.00 -8.90
CA VAL A 471 20.72 16.41 -8.38
C VAL A 471 19.54 17.27 -8.78
N LYS A 472 18.50 16.63 -9.31
CA LYS A 472 17.21 17.25 -9.54
C LYS A 472 16.16 16.52 -8.71
N LEU A 473 15.66 17.19 -7.68
CA LEU A 473 14.61 16.65 -6.82
C LEU A 473 13.26 16.71 -7.54
N ASN A 474 12.32 15.88 -7.12
CA ASN A 474 10.97 15.97 -7.62
C ASN A 474 10.27 17.19 -7.01
N THR A 475 9.94 18.16 -7.86
CA THR A 475 9.21 19.40 -7.53
C THR A 475 7.74 19.36 -7.98
N SER A 476 7.32 18.28 -8.67
CA SER A 476 5.92 18.12 -9.09
C SER A 476 5.01 18.08 -7.87
N PRO A 477 3.86 18.80 -7.90
CA PRO A 477 2.92 18.74 -6.79
C PRO A 477 2.38 17.33 -6.61
N GLU A 478 2.06 16.98 -5.37
CA GLU A 478 1.33 15.77 -5.03
C GLU A 478 0.01 15.69 -5.82
N ARG A 479 -0.44 14.46 -6.07
CA ARG A 479 -1.79 14.25 -6.59
C ARG A 479 -2.77 14.82 -5.56
N ASP A 480 -3.56 15.80 -6.00
CA ASP A 480 -4.58 16.48 -5.21
C ASP A 480 -5.95 16.11 -5.78
N TRP A 481 -6.82 15.60 -4.91
CA TRP A 481 -8.20 15.21 -5.22
C TRP A 481 -9.21 16.00 -4.38
N SER A 482 -8.81 17.13 -3.81
CA SER A 482 -9.69 18.01 -3.04
C SER A 482 -10.95 18.41 -3.82
N LYS A 483 -10.84 18.52 -5.14
CA LYS A 483 -11.94 18.87 -6.07
C LYS A 483 -12.84 17.69 -6.45
N ASP A 484 -12.37 16.46 -6.25
CA ASP A 484 -13.14 15.24 -6.52
C ASP A 484 -14.03 14.88 -5.32
N LEU A 485 -13.75 15.46 -4.15
CA LEU A 485 -14.51 15.26 -2.91
C LEU A 485 -15.79 16.09 -2.89
N ILE A 486 -16.84 15.50 -2.30
CA ILE A 486 -18.13 16.15 -2.06
C ILE A 486 -18.18 16.62 -0.60
N TYR A 487 -18.37 17.92 -0.41
CA TYR A 487 -18.45 18.57 0.90
C TYR A 487 -19.90 18.94 1.25
N ARG A 488 -20.20 19.05 2.54
CA ARG A 488 -21.50 19.52 3.02
C ARG A 488 -21.71 20.98 2.60
N LYS A 489 -22.82 21.27 1.91
CA LYS A 489 -23.23 22.66 1.62
C LYS A 489 -23.86 23.28 2.87
N LEU A 490 -23.33 24.41 3.34
CA LEU A 490 -23.92 25.21 4.41
C LEU A 490 -24.27 26.60 3.84
N GLY A 491 -25.49 26.76 3.33
CA GLY A 491 -25.93 28.00 2.66
C GLY A 491 -25.15 28.32 1.37
N ASP A 492 -25.15 29.59 0.95
CA ASP A 492 -24.52 30.09 -0.30
C ASP A 492 -22.97 30.07 -0.31
N ARG A 493 -22.30 29.34 0.61
CA ARG A 493 -20.83 29.23 0.62
C ARG A 493 -20.38 27.78 0.80
N PHE A 494 -19.44 27.35 -0.04
CA PHE A 494 -18.70 26.10 0.12
C PHE A 494 -17.63 26.28 1.21
N LEU A 495 -17.50 25.31 2.12
CA LEU A 495 -16.29 25.15 2.92
C LEU A 495 -15.24 24.53 2.00
N LEU A 496 -14.45 25.38 1.35
CA LEU A 496 -13.19 24.96 0.74
C LEU A 496 -12.13 24.87 1.85
N PRO A 497 -11.15 23.95 1.73
CA PRO A 497 -10.04 23.82 2.69
C PRO A 497 -9.28 25.13 2.91
#